data_AF-A0A3C0AGJ4-F1
#
_entry.id   AF-A0A3C0AGJ4-F1
#
_cell.length_a   1.000
_cell.length_b   1.000
_cell.length_c   1.000
_cell.angle_alpha   90.00
_cell.angle_beta   90.00
_cell.angle_gamma   90.00
#
_symmetry.space_group_name_H-M   'P 1'
#
loop_
_entity.id
_entity.type
_entity.pdbx_description
1 polymer ?
#
loop_
_entity_poly.entity_id
_entity_poly.type
_entity_poly.pdbx_seq_one_letter_code
_entity_poly.pdbx_strand_id
1 'polypeptide(L)' 'MAGHSHWANIAAKKGVVDKKRGKLFGKLSRAIIVAAQHGGGDPVMNLALRYAIDKARKASMPKENIDRAVKI' A
#
# COMPACT_ATOMS: atom_id res chain seq x y z
N MET A 1 -1.76 -8.43 -34.31
CA MET A 1 -2.33 -9.60 -33.60
C MET A 1 -1.30 -10.09 -32.60
N ALA A 2 -1.69 -10.33 -31.34
CA ALA A 2 -0.78 -10.76 -30.29
C ALA A 2 -0.17 -12.13 -30.62
N GLY A 3 1.07 -12.14 -31.09
CA GLY A 3 1.80 -13.35 -31.47
C GLY A 3 2.35 -14.13 -30.27
N HIS A 4 1.83 -15.35 -30.10
CA HIS A 4 2.50 -16.57 -29.61
C HIS A 4 3.38 -16.54 -28.34
N SER A 5 3.02 -15.78 -27.31
CA SER A 5 3.52 -16.08 -25.97
C SER A 5 2.48 -15.67 -24.93
N HIS A 6 1.55 -16.59 -24.65
CA HIS A 6 0.57 -16.48 -23.58
C HIS A 6 1.22 -16.02 -22.27
N TRP A 7 2.40 -16.55 -21.98
CA TRP A 7 3.27 -16.12 -20.89
C TRP A 7 3.66 -14.62 -20.96
N ALA A 8 4.14 -14.12 -22.09
CA ALA A 8 4.63 -12.74 -22.20
C ALA A 8 3.49 -11.73 -22.03
N ASN A 9 2.30 -12.05 -22.54
CA ASN A 9 1.10 -11.23 -22.34
C ASN A 9 0.65 -11.22 -20.87
N ILE A 10 0.70 -12.38 -20.18
CA ILE A 10 0.43 -12.45 -18.73
C ILE A 10 1.46 -11.64 -17.95
N ALA A 11 2.75 -11.78 -18.29
CA ALA A 11 3.84 -11.08 -17.64
C ALA A 11 3.70 -9.56 -17.79
N ALA A 12 3.42 -9.07 -19.01
CA ALA A 12 3.21 -7.65 -19.28
C ALA A 12 1.99 -7.10 -18.51
N LYS A 13 0.86 -7.82 -18.53
CA LYS A 13 -0.36 -7.42 -17.80
C LYS A 13 -0.12 -7.38 -16.29
N LYS A 14 0.55 -8.41 -15.75
CA LYS A 14 0.91 -8.49 -14.33
C LYS A 14 1.86 -7.35 -13.93
N GLY A 15 2.90 -7.09 -14.72
CA GLY A 15 3.86 -6.01 -14.44
C GLY A 15 3.21 -4.62 -14.36
N VAL A 16 2.22 -4.33 -15.22
CA VAL A 16 1.47 -3.07 -15.15
C VAL A 16 0.65 -2.98 -13.86
N VAL A 17 0.00 -4.06 -13.45
CA VAL A 17 -0.79 -4.13 -12.21
C VAL A 17 0.12 -3.98 -10.99
N ASP A 18 1.24 -4.68 -10.96
CA ASP A 18 2.22 -4.63 -9.87
C ASP A 18 2.82 -3.22 -9.74
N LYS A 19 3.15 -2.55 -10.86
CA LYS A 19 3.61 -1.15 -10.85
C LYS A 19 2.58 -0.20 -10.27
N LYS A 20 1.28 -0.38 -10.59
CA LYS A 20 0.19 0.42 -10.01
C LYS A 20 0.05 0.15 -8.51
N ARG A 21 0.12 -1.12 -8.09
CA ARG A 21 0.05 -1.53 -6.68
C ARG A 21 1.24 -0.98 -5.87
N GLY A 22 2.46 -1.04 -6.41
CA GLY A 22 3.64 -0.47 -5.77
C GLY A 22 3.50 1.05 -5.52
N LYS A 23 3.01 1.80 -6.51
CA LYS A 23 2.71 3.23 -6.35
C LYS A 23 1.64 3.49 -5.29
N LEU A 24 0.60 2.65 -5.24
CA LEU A 24 -0.46 2.75 -4.23
C LEU A 24 0.09 2.50 -2.81
N PHE A 25 0.91 1.47 -2.63
CA PHE A 25 1.54 1.16 -1.34
C PHE A 25 2.47 2.27 -0.86
N GLY A 26 3.24 2.89 -1.76
CA GLY A 26 4.06 4.06 -1.40
C GLY A 26 3.22 5.24 -0.89
N LYS A 27 2.10 5.54 -1.55
CA LYS A 27 1.17 6.60 -1.10
C LYS A 27 0.55 6.29 0.26
N LEU A 28 0.12 5.04 0.47
CA LEU A 28 -0.47 4.59 1.74
C LEU A 28 0.54 4.62 2.88
N SER A 29 1.77 4.16 2.64
CA SER A 29 2.85 4.22 3.65
C SER A 29 3.13 5.66 4.07
N ARG A 30 3.20 6.60 3.11
CA ARG A 30 3.41 8.02 3.42
C ARG A 30 2.25 8.61 4.23
N ALA A 31 1.01 8.24 3.90
CA ALA A 31 -0.16 8.68 4.66
C ALA A 31 -0.15 8.16 6.11
N ILE A 32 0.27 6.91 6.33
CA ILE A 32 0.42 6.32 7.67
C ILE A 32 1.51 7.04 8.46
N ILE A 33 2.69 7.26 7.87
CA ILE A 33 3.82 7.95 8.51
C ILE A 33 3.41 9.36 8.95
N VAL A 34 2.82 10.14 8.04
CA VAL A 34 2.38 11.51 8.33
C VAL A 34 1.33 11.52 9.44
N ALA A 35 0.36 10.60 9.40
CA ALA A 35 -0.64 10.50 10.45
C ALA A 35 -0.03 10.14 11.81
N ALA A 36 0.91 9.18 11.84
CA ALA A 36 1.62 8.77 13.06
C ALA A 36 2.49 9.90 13.63
N GLN A 37 3.16 10.67 12.77
CA GLN A 37 3.97 11.83 13.19
C GLN A 37 3.14 12.96 13.81
N HIS A 38 1.95 13.23 13.27
CA HIS A 38 1.12 14.33 13.76
C HIS A 38 0.28 13.99 15.00
N GLY A 39 -0.18 12.74 15.13
CA GLY A 39 -1.14 12.35 16.18
C GLY A 39 -0.68 11.20 17.06
N GLY A 40 0.58 10.79 16.97
CA GLY A 40 1.12 9.64 17.69
C GLY A 40 0.81 8.30 17.02
N GLY A 41 1.58 7.28 17.39
CA GLY A 41 1.55 5.93 16.81
C GLY A 41 0.42 5.02 17.29
N ASP A 42 -0.52 5.53 18.10
CA ASP A 42 -1.67 4.76 18.59
C ASP A 42 -2.92 5.02 17.72
N PRO A 43 -3.41 4.02 16.95
CA PRO A 43 -4.61 4.15 16.12
C PRO A 43 -5.90 4.33 16.91
N VAL A 44 -5.93 4.04 18.21
CA VAL A 44 -7.12 4.25 19.07
C VAL A 44 -7.28 5.74 19.38
N MET A 45 -6.17 6.42 19.65
CA MET A 45 -6.13 7.85 20.00
C MET A 45 -6.04 8.75 18.75
N ASN A 46 -5.66 8.18 17.60
CA ASN A 46 -5.47 8.92 16.35
C ASN A 46 -6.39 8.40 15.24
N LEU A 47 -7.50 9.11 15.04
CA LEU A 47 -8.50 8.76 14.02
C LEU A 47 -7.93 8.82 12.59
N ALA A 48 -7.02 9.76 12.31
CA ALA A 48 -6.38 9.87 11.00
C ALA A 48 -5.50 8.65 10.70
N LEU A 49 -4.77 8.17 11.70
CA LEU A 49 -3.96 6.96 11.61
C LEU A 49 -4.83 5.72 11.39
N ARG A 50 -5.94 5.60 12.12
CA ARG A 50 -6.90 4.51 11.95
C ARG A 50 -7.44 4.44 10.52
N TYR A 51 -7.89 5.56 9.97
CA TYR A 51 -8.37 5.61 8.59
C TYR A 51 -7.27 5.29 7.56
N ALA A 52 -6.02 5.72 7.79
CA ALA A 52 -4.90 5.40 6.93
C ALA A 52 -4.60 3.88 6.93
N ILE A 53 -4.62 3.25 8.12
CA ILE A 53 -4.46 1.81 8.29
C ILE A 53 -5.60 1.04 7.60
N ASP A 54 -6.86 1.46 7.77
CA ASP A 54 -8.00 0.80 7.14
C ASP A 54 -7.92 0.87 5.61
N LYS A 55 -7.50 2.01 5.05
CA LYS A 55 -7.25 2.14 3.60
C LYS A 55 -6.14 1.22 3.13
N ALA A 56 -5.07 1.07 3.92
CA ALA A 56 -3.97 0.16 3.60
C ALA A 56 -4.40 -1.32 3.62
N ARG A 57 -5.20 -1.73 4.61
CA ARG A 57 -5.76 -3.08 4.70
C ARG A 57 -6.71 -3.39 3.55
N LYS A 58 -7.57 -2.44 3.16
CA LYS A 58 -8.44 -2.56 1.98
C LYS A 58 -7.66 -2.73 0.67
N ALA A 59 -6.45 -2.18 0.59
CA ALA A 59 -5.55 -2.37 -0.54
C ALA A 59 -4.73 -3.67 -0.49
N SER A 60 -4.99 -4.55 0.49
CA SER A 60 -4.21 -5.77 0.75
C SER A 60 -2.73 -5.50 1.03
N MET A 61 -2.41 -4.36 1.66
CA MET A 61 -1.05 -4.07 2.11
C MET A 61 -0.69 -5.03 3.26
N PRO A 62 0.49 -5.68 3.23
CA PRO A 62 0.95 -6.55 4.30
C PRO A 62 1.01 -5.84 5.65
N LYS A 63 0.60 -6.54 6.72
CA LYS A 63 0.56 -5.99 8.08
C LYS A 63 1.93 -5.48 8.53
N GLU A 64 3.00 -6.21 8.21
CA GLU A 64 4.39 -5.82 8.49
C GLU A 64 4.76 -4.44 7.93
N ASN A 65 4.26 -4.11 6.72
CA ASN A 65 4.54 -2.83 6.08
C ASN A 65 3.76 -1.69 6.73
N ILE A 66 2.55 -1.98 7.22
CA ILE A 66 1.75 -1.04 7.99
C ILE A 66 2.44 -0.77 9.33
N ASP A 67 2.78 -1.82 10.08
CA ASP A 67 3.45 -1.72 11.38
C ASP A 67 4.79 -0.99 11.26
N ARG A 68 5.57 -1.24 10.19
CA ARG A 68 6.79 -0.50 9.90
C ARG A 68 6.52 0.97 9.65
N ALA A 69 5.49 1.31 8.88
CA ALA A 69 5.13 2.69 8.59
C ALA A 69 4.62 3.47 9.81
N VAL A 70 4.06 2.80 10.82
CA VAL A 70 3.64 3.42 12.09
C VAL A 70 4.83 3.72 13.01
N LYS A 71 5.89 2.92 12.94
CA LYS A 71 7.08 3.02 13.81
C LYS A 71 8.20 3.91 13.27
N ILE A 72 8.06 4.42 12.04
CA ILE A 72 9.01 5.37 11.42
C ILE A 72 8.80 6.75 12.01
#